data_AF-A0A6A5G7I9-F1
#
_entry.id   AF-A0A6A5G7I9-F1
#
_cell.length_a   1.000
_cell.length_b   1.000
_cell.length_c   1.000
_cell.angle_alpha   90.00
_cell.angle_beta   90.00
_cell.angle_gamma   90.00
#
_symmetry.space_group_name_H-M   'P 1'
#
loop_
_entity.id
_entity.type
_entity.pdbx_description
1 polymer ?
#
loop_
_entity_poly.entity_id
_entity_poly.type
_entity_poly.pdbx_seq_one_letter_code
_entity_poly.pdbx_strand_id
1 'polypeptide(L)'
;MKLLVVFVFVFSVYLVNAFVGYPSSMSADLKAAGMSESNVYALDKIYKDFQEKAAQLEAKKIGGIKYLQKYYDYLSLRKTMLKTMPKKEKDIFENYIVKYENRSGY
;
A
#
# COMPACT_ATOMS: atom_id res chain seq x y z
N MET A 1 13.41 -23.82 -22.30
CA MET A 1 12.13 -23.31 -21.76
C MET A 1 11.91 -23.54 -20.25
N LYS A 2 12.82 -24.17 -19.49
CA LYS A 2 12.61 -24.40 -18.03
C LYS A 2 13.19 -23.31 -17.11
N LEU A 3 14.13 -22.49 -17.59
CA LEU A 3 14.77 -21.41 -16.80
C LEU A 3 13.91 -20.14 -16.67
N LEU A 4 13.04 -19.87 -17.63
CA LEU A 4 12.16 -18.68 -17.63
C LEU A 4 11.09 -18.73 -16.52
N VAL A 5 10.58 -19.94 -16.22
CA VAL A 5 9.51 -20.11 -15.23
C VAL A 5 10.00 -19.88 -13.80
N VAL A 6 11.25 -20.26 -13.52
CA VAL A 6 11.88 -20.02 -12.20
C VAL A 6 12.16 -18.52 -12.02
N PHE A 7 12.59 -17.83 -13.08
CA PHE A 7 12.88 -16.39 -13.01
C PHE A 7 11.62 -15.56 -12.69
N VAL A 8 10.47 -15.87 -13.30
CA VAL A 8 9.21 -15.19 -13.01
C VAL A 8 8.73 -15.45 -11.57
N PHE A 9 8.95 -16.66 -11.05
CA PHE A 9 8.53 -17.01 -9.68
C PHE A 9 9.36 -16.28 -8.62
N VAL A 10 10.69 -16.20 -8.78
CA VAL A 10 11.57 -15.55 -7.80
C VAL A 10 11.42 -14.02 -7.83
N PHE A 11 11.22 -13.43 -9.02
CA PHE A 11 10.95 -11.98 -9.14
C PHE A 11 9.60 -11.59 -8.52
N SER A 12 8.60 -12.46 -8.62
CA SER A 12 7.26 -12.22 -8.05
C SER A 12 7.30 -12.17 -6.52
N VAL A 13 8.13 -12.98 -5.87
CA VAL A 13 8.26 -12.99 -4.39
C VAL A 13 9.04 -11.78 -3.89
N TYR A 14 10.08 -11.35 -4.61
CA TYR A 14 10.84 -10.15 -4.26
C TYR A 14 10.04 -8.84 -4.41
N LEU A 15 9.16 -8.75 -5.41
CA LEU A 15 8.24 -7.61 -5.57
C LEU A 15 7.21 -7.51 -4.43
N VAL A 16 6.82 -8.65 -3.83
CA VAL A 16 5.92 -8.66 -2.67
C VAL A 16 6.64 -8.16 -1.40
N ASN A 17 7.92 -8.50 -1.22
CA ASN A 17 8.72 -8.01 -0.09
C ASN A 17 9.15 -6.53 -0.21
N ALA A 18 9.24 -5.99 -1.43
CA ALA A 18 9.53 -4.57 -1.67
C ALA A 18 8.28 -3.67 -1.55
N PHE A 19 7.11 -4.25 -1.21
CA PHE A 19 5.87 -3.50 -1.11
C PHE A 19 5.82 -2.69 0.19
N VAL A 20 6.41 -1.50 0.15
CA VAL A 20 6.44 -0.58 1.28
C VAL A 20 5.05 0.00 1.51
N GLY A 21 4.26 -0.73 2.28
CA GLY A 21 2.91 -0.34 2.66
C GLY A 21 2.90 0.76 3.72
N TYR A 22 1.90 1.64 3.63
CA TYR A 22 1.50 2.67 4.60
C TYR A 22 1.68 2.20 6.06
N PRO A 23 2.81 2.46 6.72
CA PRO A 23 3.06 1.87 8.04
C PRO A 23 2.18 2.53 9.11
N SER A 24 1.91 1.85 10.22
CA SER A 24 1.18 2.43 11.35
C SER A 24 1.82 3.73 11.87
N SER A 25 3.13 3.90 11.68
CA SER A 25 3.85 5.15 11.96
C SER A 25 3.39 6.32 11.07
N MET A 26 2.90 6.06 9.86
CA MET A 26 2.39 7.11 8.95
C MET A 26 1.13 7.76 9.52
N SER A 27 0.24 7.01 10.16
CA SER A 27 -0.96 7.58 10.78
C SER A 27 -0.62 8.61 11.87
N ALA A 28 0.42 8.38 12.67
CA ALA A 28 0.90 9.34 13.68
C ALA A 28 1.53 10.59 13.02
N ASP A 29 2.38 10.38 12.03
CA ASP A 29 3.03 11.44 11.25
C ASP A 29 1.99 12.35 10.55
N LEU A 30 0.94 11.77 9.96
CA LEU A 30 -0.13 12.53 9.31
C LEU A 30 -0.97 13.34 10.30
N LYS A 31 -1.28 12.79 11.48
CA LYS A 31 -1.96 13.52 12.55
C LYS A 31 -1.11 14.70 13.02
N ALA A 32 0.19 14.47 13.26
CA ALA A 32 1.11 15.52 13.67
C ALA A 32 1.27 16.62 12.60
N ALA A 33 1.18 16.26 11.32
CA ALA A 33 1.20 17.20 10.21
C ALA A 33 -0.13 17.97 10.02
N GLY A 34 -1.16 17.65 10.79
CA GLY A 34 -2.43 18.37 10.81
C GLY A 34 -3.52 17.82 9.89
N MET A 35 -3.45 16.54 9.50
CA MET A 35 -4.61 15.86 8.90
C MET A 35 -5.70 15.60 9.94
N SER A 36 -6.96 15.65 9.48
CA SER A 36 -8.10 15.34 10.33
C SER A 36 -8.12 13.87 10.73
N GLU A 37 -8.59 13.58 11.95
CA GLU A 37 -8.64 12.20 12.44
C GLU A 37 -9.52 11.29 11.58
N SER A 38 -10.60 11.83 10.98
CA SER A 38 -11.48 11.09 10.08
C SER A 38 -10.76 10.65 8.82
N ASN A 39 -9.98 11.53 8.19
CA ASN A 39 -9.21 11.21 7.00
C ASN A 39 -8.06 10.24 7.30
N VAL A 40 -7.37 10.42 8.42
CA VAL A 40 -6.33 9.47 8.85
C VAL A 40 -6.94 8.10 9.13
N TYR A 41 -8.06 8.03 9.84
CA TYR A 41 -8.74 6.77 10.16
C TYR A 41 -9.18 6.02 8.90
N ALA A 42 -9.75 6.72 7.92
CA ALA A 42 -10.22 6.05 6.71
C ALA A 42 -9.07 5.61 5.79
N LEU A 43 -7.93 6.33 5.77
CA LEU A 43 -6.70 5.83 5.12
C LEU A 43 -6.16 4.58 5.82
N ASP A 44 -6.11 4.59 7.15
CA ASP A 44 -5.67 3.46 7.96
C ASP A 44 -6.55 2.22 7.75
N LYS A 45 -7.87 2.42 7.63
CA LYS A 45 -8.83 1.36 7.31
C LYS A 45 -8.56 0.75 5.93
N ILE A 46 -8.41 1.57 4.88
CA ILE A 46 -8.11 1.10 3.52
C ILE A 46 -6.83 0.26 3.52
N TYR A 47 -5.83 0.68 4.28
CA TYR A 47 -4.58 -0.05 4.40
C TYR A 47 -4.71 -1.37 5.16
N LYS A 48 -5.36 -1.38 6.32
CA LYS A 48 -5.60 -2.60 7.11
C LYS A 48 -6.38 -3.64 6.30
N ASP A 49 -7.42 -3.23 5.59
CA ASP A 49 -8.20 -4.12 4.71
C ASP A 49 -7.33 -4.75 3.61
N PHE A 50 -6.36 -4.00 3.08
CA PHE A 50 -5.38 -4.54 2.13
C PHE A 50 -4.44 -5.54 2.78
N GLN A 51 -3.84 -5.21 3.93
CA GLN A 51 -2.93 -6.09 4.65
C GLN A 51 -3.59 -7.41 5.04
N GLU A 52 -4.82 -7.36 5.55
CA GLU A 52 -5.56 -8.57 5.93
C GLU A 52 -5.81 -9.46 4.70
N LYS A 53 -6.23 -8.87 3.57
CA LYS A 53 -6.44 -9.62 2.33
C LYS A 53 -5.14 -10.17 1.75
N ALA A 54 -4.06 -9.41 1.81
CA ALA A 54 -2.72 -9.84 1.41
C ALA A 54 -2.27 -11.06 2.24
N ALA A 55 -2.36 -10.99 3.57
CA ALA A 55 -2.02 -12.07 4.47
C ALA A 55 -2.90 -13.32 4.23
N GLN A 56 -4.20 -13.15 3.97
CA GLN A 56 -5.08 -14.26 3.60
C GLN A 56 -4.68 -14.93 2.28
N LEU A 57 -4.23 -14.15 1.28
CA LEU A 57 -3.76 -14.68 0.00
C LEU A 57 -2.44 -15.46 0.17
N GLU A 58 -1.51 -14.92 0.95
CA GLU A 58 -0.24 -15.58 1.29
C GLU A 58 -0.48 -16.89 2.06
N ALA A 59 -1.33 -16.87 3.08
CA ALA A 59 -1.68 -18.06 3.87
C ALA A 59 -2.30 -19.16 2.99
N LYS A 60 -3.09 -18.77 1.99
CA LYS A 60 -3.70 -19.70 1.01
C LYS A 60 -2.76 -20.06 -0.15
N LYS A 61 -1.51 -19.56 -0.16
CA LYS A 61 -0.52 -19.72 -1.24
C LYS A 61 -1.09 -19.35 -2.62
N ILE A 62 -2.01 -18.38 -2.66
CA ILE A 62 -2.65 -17.94 -3.89
C ILE A 62 -1.68 -17.00 -4.62
N GLY A 63 -1.33 -17.35 -5.85
CA GLY A 63 -0.23 -16.75 -6.61
C GLY A 63 -0.32 -15.24 -6.85
N GLY A 64 0.83 -14.67 -7.23
CA GLY A 64 1.09 -13.22 -7.29
C GLY A 64 0.14 -12.38 -8.14
N ILE A 65 -0.56 -12.96 -9.13
CA ILE A 65 -1.58 -12.23 -9.93
C ILE A 65 -2.71 -11.70 -9.03
N LYS A 66 -3.20 -12.51 -8.07
CA LYS A 66 -4.27 -12.05 -7.16
C LYS A 66 -3.76 -11.02 -6.15
N TYR A 67 -2.50 -11.15 -5.74
CA TYR A 67 -1.84 -10.17 -4.87
C TYR A 67 -1.74 -8.81 -5.57
N LEU A 68 -1.26 -8.79 -6.82
CA LEU A 68 -1.22 -7.60 -7.68
C LEU A 68 -2.61 -6.97 -7.84
N GLN A 69 -3.64 -7.79 -8.09
CA GLN A 69 -5.01 -7.28 -8.19
C GLN A 69 -5.46 -6.61 -6.89
N LYS A 70 -5.17 -7.19 -5.71
CA LYS A 70 -5.47 -6.56 -4.42
C LYS A 70 -4.70 -5.28 -4.16
N TYR A 71 -3.49 -5.21 -4.66
CA TYR A 71 -2.73 -3.97 -4.61
C TYR A 71 -3.35 -2.87 -5.50
N TYR A 72 -3.77 -3.19 -6.73
CA TYR A 72 -4.47 -2.22 -7.57
C TYR A 72 -5.82 -1.79 -6.99
N ASP A 73 -6.57 -2.70 -6.36
CA ASP A 73 -7.80 -2.39 -5.63
C ASP A 73 -7.51 -1.35 -4.52
N TYR A 74 -6.45 -1.58 -3.73
CA TYR A 74 -5.98 -0.66 -2.69
C TYR A 74 -5.64 0.74 -3.25
N LEU A 75 -4.85 0.80 -4.33
CA LEU A 75 -4.49 2.06 -4.97
C LEU A 75 -5.71 2.83 -5.48
N SER A 76 -6.70 2.12 -6.03
CA SER A 76 -7.94 2.72 -6.52
C SER A 76 -8.77 3.34 -5.39
N LEU A 77 -8.93 2.61 -4.28
CA LEU A 77 -9.65 3.10 -3.10
C LEU A 77 -8.96 4.32 -2.49
N ARG A 78 -7.63 4.26 -2.33
CA ARG A 78 -6.83 5.39 -1.86
C ARG A 78 -7.01 6.61 -2.76
N LYS A 79 -6.87 6.45 -4.08
CA LYS A 79 -7.02 7.54 -5.05
C LYS A 79 -8.42 8.16 -4.98
N THR A 80 -9.45 7.35 -4.81
CA THR A 80 -10.83 7.84 -4.66
C THR A 80 -10.98 8.66 -3.39
N MET A 81 -10.41 8.21 -2.28
CA MET A 81 -10.44 8.95 -1.02
C MET A 81 -9.66 10.27 -1.10
N LEU A 82 -8.48 10.29 -1.73
CA LEU A 82 -7.70 11.51 -1.90
C LEU A 82 -8.43 12.60 -2.71
N LYS A 83 -9.36 12.21 -3.61
CA LYS A 83 -10.18 13.17 -4.36
C LYS A 83 -11.21 13.88 -3.49
N THR A 84 -11.66 13.25 -2.40
CA THR A 84 -12.67 13.83 -1.49
C THR A 84 -12.04 14.60 -0.34
N MET A 85 -10.72 14.55 -0.19
CA MET A 85 -9.99 15.28 0.86
C MET A 85 -9.80 16.76 0.50
N PRO A 86 -9.75 17.65 1.51
CA PRO A 86 -9.28 19.02 1.31
C PRO A 86 -7.87 19.02 0.72
N LYS A 87 -7.59 19.95 -0.20
CA LYS A 87 -6.28 20.06 -0.87
C LYS A 87 -5.10 20.06 0.12
N LYS A 88 -5.21 20.82 1.21
CA LYS A 88 -4.19 20.89 2.26
C LYS A 88 -3.86 19.50 2.86
N GLU A 89 -4.87 18.68 3.14
CA GLU A 89 -4.67 17.34 3.72
C GLU A 89 -4.14 16.35 2.68
N LYS A 90 -4.60 16.47 1.43
CA LYS A 90 -4.06 15.71 0.31
C LYS A 90 -2.56 15.99 0.12
N ASP A 91 -2.16 17.26 0.13
CA ASP A 91 -0.75 17.66 -0.01
C ASP A 91 0.11 17.12 1.15
N ILE A 92 -0.42 17.11 2.38
CA ILE A 92 0.22 16.45 3.52
C ILE A 92 0.41 14.96 3.23
N PHE A 93 -0.67 14.26 2.85
CA PHE A 93 -0.59 12.84 2.55
C PHE A 93 0.44 12.53 1.45
N GLU A 94 0.44 13.28 0.35
CA GLU A 94 1.35 13.07 -0.79
C GLU A 94 2.81 13.31 -0.41
N ASN A 95 3.10 14.27 0.47
CA ASN A 95 4.47 14.48 0.97
C ASN A 95 4.96 13.32 1.85
N TYR A 96 4.08 12.74 2.67
CA TYR A 96 4.45 11.65 3.56
C TYR A 96 4.46 10.29 2.85
N ILE A 97 3.54 10.03 1.92
CA ILE A 97 3.49 8.74 1.21
C ILE A 97 4.79 8.49 0.44
N VAL A 98 5.41 9.54 -0.12
CA VAL A 98 6.71 9.45 -0.78
C VAL A 98 7.80 8.96 0.19
N LYS A 99 7.84 9.47 1.43
CA LYS A 99 8.82 9.03 2.47
C LYS A 99 8.70 7.54 2.79
N TYR A 100 7.50 6.98 2.68
CA TYR A 100 7.25 5.57 2.96
C TYR A 100 7.38 4.70 1.69
N GLU A 101 6.75 5.04 0.58
CA GLU A 101 6.80 4.25 -0.67
C GLU A 101 8.20 4.29 -1.35
N ASN A 102 8.98 5.38 -1.23
CA ASN A 102 10.35 5.44 -1.77
C ASN A 102 11.41 4.75 -0.91
N ARG A 103 11.06 4.01 0.16
CA ARG A 103 12.03 3.11 0.82
C ARG A 103 12.40 1.87 -0.01
N SER A 104 11.96 1.80 -1.27
CA SER A 104 12.45 0.87 -2.30
C SER A 104 13.62 1.41 -3.13
N GLY A 105 14.16 2.58 -2.80
CA GLY A 105 15.31 3.15 -3.50
C GLY A 105 16.67 2.55 -3.09
N TYR A 106 16.86 1.23 -3.24
CA TYR A 106 18.16 0.55 -3.40
C TYR A 106 17.98 -0.80 -4.11
#